data_AF-A0A388SSN9-F1
#
_entry.id   AF-A0A388SSN9-F1
#
_cell.length_a   1.000
_cell.length_b   1.000
_cell.length_c   1.000
_cell.angle_alpha   90.00
_cell.angle_beta   90.00
_cell.angle_gamma   90.00
#
_symmetry.space_group_name_H-M   'P 1'
#
loop_
_entity.id
_entity.type
_entity.pdbx_description
1 polymer ?
#
loop_
_entity_poly.entity_id
_entity_poly.type
_entity_poly.pdbx_seq_one_letter_code
_entity_poly.pdbx_strand_id
1 'polypeptide(L)'
;MSEVRRAINDIRIHWDRYPDFMAELRSYMERVSPVSPGAADPVLDSQLAELFASTKDWADRRPDGGTRPEDYSAVRLYTSDAGYQRIFSTINRAFRTVSLTGDPVALRSAAFLVELLSIDLFNYRHTHRAADDFQGTVYRGMAVTAEEVEAFTRAAAGPVEQRYLSVPLAMMSASRSREKATAFARETARRFPDRIPLLWSIDVAGLPPDLLGAYRSAFPASMVTSMCAVPVDGLSAYAYEKEVLLRGPFFQILGMTPGGAAGTGSGPMHIIEAVMLNSNRDHVTTIASDEGEDRRSRALFRTVVTMHRAGLCLDYARTRGLDADADVYRAQLDRDRAEFDRLAAAA
;
A
#
# COMPACT_ATOMS: atom_id res chain seq x y z
N MET A 1 12.97 -1.75 -10.66
CA MET A 1 11.84 -2.59 -10.15
C MET A 1 12.15 -4.07 -10.22
N SER A 2 12.81 -4.54 -11.28
CA SER A 2 13.39 -5.89 -11.41
C SER A 2 14.31 -6.25 -10.24
N GLU A 3 15.12 -5.31 -9.80
CA GLU A 3 16.11 -5.47 -8.73
C GLU A 3 15.43 -5.69 -7.39
N VAL A 4 14.37 -4.90 -7.11
CA VAL A 4 13.60 -5.03 -5.87
C VAL A 4 12.84 -6.35 -5.82
N ARG A 5 12.25 -6.78 -6.95
CA ARG A 5 11.64 -8.11 -7.06
C ARG A 5 12.65 -9.22 -6.84
N ARG A 6 13.87 -9.07 -7.39
CA ARG A 6 14.96 -10.03 -7.16
C ARG A 6 15.35 -10.09 -5.68
N ALA A 7 15.45 -8.95 -5.00
CA ALA A 7 15.73 -8.90 -3.57
C ALA A 7 14.62 -9.56 -2.73
N ILE A 8 13.34 -9.30 -3.04
CA ILE A 8 12.20 -9.95 -2.37
C ILE A 8 12.24 -11.47 -2.60
N ASN A 9 12.48 -11.93 -3.84
CA ASN A 9 12.59 -13.34 -4.14
C ASN A 9 13.76 -14.00 -3.39
N ASP A 10 14.93 -13.34 -3.37
CA ASP A 10 16.12 -13.80 -2.63
C ASP A 10 15.80 -14.01 -1.14
N ILE A 11 15.17 -13.01 -0.51
CA ILE A 11 14.72 -13.08 0.88
C ILE A 11 13.75 -14.25 1.11
N ARG A 12 12.73 -14.41 0.25
CA ARG A 12 11.69 -15.44 0.40
C ARG A 12 12.24 -16.85 0.22
N ILE A 13 13.18 -17.04 -0.72
CA ILE A 13 13.83 -18.34 -0.97
C ILE A 13 14.77 -18.70 0.19
N HIS A 14 15.46 -17.70 0.74
CA HIS A 14 16.45 -17.87 1.79
C HIS A 14 15.93 -17.45 3.17
N TRP A 15 14.65 -17.73 3.46
CA TRP A 15 14.05 -17.37 4.75
C TRP A 15 14.72 -18.08 5.95
N ASP A 16 15.44 -19.18 5.70
CA ASP A 16 16.32 -19.84 6.66
C ASP A 16 17.44 -18.92 7.19
N ARG A 17 17.80 -17.89 6.41
CA ARG A 17 18.78 -16.84 6.77
C ARG A 17 18.15 -15.64 7.48
N TYR A 18 16.95 -15.78 8.03
CA TYR A 18 16.26 -14.70 8.76
C TYR A 18 17.16 -13.96 9.78
N PRO A 19 17.98 -14.65 10.62
CA PRO A 19 18.86 -13.95 11.56
C PRO A 19 19.89 -13.04 10.87
N ASP A 20 20.41 -13.45 9.71
CA ASP A 20 21.34 -12.64 8.91
C ASP A 20 20.64 -11.38 8.40
N PHE A 21 19.44 -11.54 7.82
CA PHE A 21 18.67 -10.40 7.30
C PHE A 21 18.28 -9.41 8.40
N MET A 22 17.95 -9.92 9.59
CA MET A 22 17.64 -9.07 10.74
C MET A 22 18.87 -8.31 11.26
N ALA A 23 20.04 -8.97 11.29
CA ALA A 23 21.29 -8.32 11.67
C ALA A 23 21.68 -7.22 10.67
N GLU A 24 21.56 -7.49 9.36
CA GLU A 24 21.80 -6.51 8.31
C GLU A 24 20.84 -5.31 8.42
N LEU A 25 19.55 -5.57 8.63
CA LEU A 25 18.54 -4.52 8.81
C LEU A 25 18.88 -3.63 10.02
N ARG A 26 19.26 -4.23 11.15
CA ARG A 26 19.67 -3.50 12.36
C ARG A 26 20.85 -2.57 12.06
N SER A 27 21.94 -3.11 11.52
CA SER A 27 23.13 -2.33 11.18
C SER A 27 22.82 -1.22 10.17
N TYR A 28 21.92 -1.48 9.21
CA TYR A 28 21.49 -0.47 8.25
C TYR A 28 20.70 0.66 8.92
N MET A 29 19.69 0.33 9.74
CA MET A 29 18.84 1.29 10.44
C MET A 29 19.63 2.17 11.43
N GLU A 30 20.67 1.63 12.06
CA GLU A 30 21.61 2.36 12.91
C GLU A 30 22.44 3.35 12.09
N ARG A 31 23.00 2.91 10.97
CA ARG A 31 23.83 3.73 10.06
C ARG A 31 23.07 4.88 9.42
N VAL A 32 21.78 4.70 9.13
CA VAL A 32 20.97 5.69 8.42
C VAL A 32 20.17 6.62 9.33
N SER A 33 20.26 6.43 10.65
CA SER A 33 19.54 7.23 11.64
C SER A 33 19.84 8.72 11.48
N PRO A 34 18.83 9.57 11.23
CA PRO A 34 18.97 11.02 11.30
C PRO A 34 18.98 11.55 12.74
N VAL A 35 18.74 10.69 13.74
CA VAL A 35 18.72 11.10 15.14
C VAL A 35 20.14 11.43 15.58
N SER A 36 20.37 12.69 15.94
CA SER A 36 21.64 13.15 16.52
C SER A 36 22.05 12.21 17.66
N PRO A 37 23.31 11.74 17.71
CA PRO A 37 23.81 10.99 18.86
C PRO A 37 23.70 11.88 20.10
N GLY A 38 22.69 11.65 20.94
CA GLY A 38 22.50 12.43 22.18
C GLY A 38 21.07 12.54 22.74
N ALA A 39 20.01 12.27 21.98
CA ALA A 39 18.65 12.21 22.52
C ALA A 39 18.21 10.74 22.60
N ALA A 40 18.38 10.12 23.77
CA ALA A 40 17.82 8.80 24.03
C ALA A 40 16.28 8.89 23.96
N ASP A 41 15.67 8.06 23.12
CA ASP A 41 14.22 7.87 23.07
C ASP A 41 13.94 6.42 23.53
N PRO A 42 13.72 6.19 24.83
CA PRO A 42 13.54 4.85 25.37
C PRO A 42 12.36 4.09 24.74
N VAL A 43 11.34 4.82 24.26
CA VAL A 43 10.17 4.21 23.61
C VAL A 43 10.57 3.68 22.24
N LEU A 44 11.25 4.49 21.43
CA LEU A 44 11.77 4.05 20.14
C LEU A 44 12.76 2.88 20.29
N ASP A 45 13.67 2.97 21.26
CA ASP A 45 14.66 1.93 21.52
C ASP A 45 14.00 0.59 21.92
N SER A 46 12.96 0.64 22.75
CA SER A 46 12.17 -0.54 23.11
C SER A 46 11.45 -1.13 21.90
N GLN A 47 10.80 -0.29 21.08
CA GLN A 47 10.10 -0.75 19.87
C GLN A 47 11.06 -1.37 18.84
N LEU A 48 12.26 -0.80 18.68
CA LEU A 48 13.30 -1.36 17.83
C LEU A 48 13.84 -2.68 18.40
N ALA A 49 14.05 -2.78 19.71
CA ALA A 49 14.46 -4.02 20.36
C ALA A 49 13.43 -5.14 20.16
N GLU A 50 12.13 -4.83 20.30
CA GLU A 50 11.03 -5.75 20.00
C GLU A 50 11.07 -6.23 18.53
N LEU A 51 11.19 -5.29 17.57
CA LEU A 51 11.33 -5.64 16.16
C LEU A 51 12.52 -6.57 15.90
N PHE A 52 13.69 -6.26 16.47
CA PHE A 52 14.90 -7.04 16.20
C PHE A 52 14.99 -8.35 16.98
N ALA A 53 14.18 -8.53 18.02
CA ALA A 53 14.01 -9.80 18.72
C ALA A 53 12.92 -10.68 18.08
N SER A 54 12.11 -10.12 17.18
CA SER A 54 11.03 -10.85 16.53
C SER A 54 11.53 -11.93 15.57
N THR A 55 10.69 -12.94 15.37
CA THR A 55 10.77 -13.85 14.22
C THR A 55 9.39 -13.90 13.61
N LYS A 56 9.31 -13.62 12.32
CA LYS A 56 8.03 -13.49 11.61
C LYS A 56 7.84 -14.65 10.65
N ASP A 57 6.66 -15.23 10.67
CA ASP A 57 6.22 -16.25 9.73
C ASP A 57 4.77 -15.96 9.32
N TRP A 58 4.45 -16.27 8.06
CA TRP A 58 3.10 -16.19 7.53
C TRP A 58 2.19 -17.16 8.28
N ALA A 59 1.06 -16.69 8.80
CA ALA A 59 0.19 -17.45 9.70
C ALA A 59 -0.27 -18.79 9.11
N ASP A 60 -0.53 -18.86 7.80
CA ASP A 60 -0.95 -20.06 7.07
C ASP A 60 0.18 -21.06 6.80
N ARG A 61 1.42 -20.70 7.16
CA ARG A 61 2.64 -21.51 6.95
C ARG A 61 3.25 -22.03 8.24
N ARG A 62 2.72 -21.64 9.40
CA ARG A 62 3.32 -22.02 10.68
C ARG A 62 3.13 -23.52 10.94
N PRO A 63 4.20 -24.25 11.29
CA PRO A 63 4.10 -25.68 11.58
C PRO A 63 3.33 -25.99 12.87
N ASP A 64 3.20 -25.00 13.77
CA ASP A 64 2.53 -25.13 15.05
C ASP A 64 1.03 -24.80 15.00
N GLY A 65 0.46 -24.56 13.80
CA GLY A 65 -0.95 -24.21 13.64
C GLY A 65 -1.35 -22.88 14.26
N GLY A 66 -0.40 -21.97 14.51
CA GLY A 66 -0.69 -20.60 14.99
C GLY A 66 -0.83 -20.47 16.51
N THR A 67 -0.24 -21.38 17.29
CA THR A 67 -0.31 -21.32 18.77
C THR A 67 0.57 -20.25 19.40
N ARG A 68 1.59 -19.76 18.69
CA ARG A 68 2.45 -18.66 19.15
C ARG A 68 1.67 -17.33 19.21
N PRO A 69 1.89 -16.50 20.25
CA PRO A 69 1.38 -15.14 20.27
C PRO A 69 1.83 -14.38 19.02
N GLU A 70 0.89 -13.66 18.41
CA GLU A 70 1.18 -12.84 17.26
C GLU A 70 2.04 -11.64 17.66
N ASP A 71 3.14 -11.44 16.93
CA ASP A 71 3.98 -10.25 17.06
C ASP A 71 3.75 -9.30 15.88
N TYR A 72 3.25 -8.11 16.20
CA TYR A 72 2.98 -7.02 15.25
C TYR A 72 3.98 -5.86 15.39
N SER A 73 5.18 -6.14 15.89
CA SER A 73 6.23 -5.14 16.16
C SER A 73 6.58 -4.24 14.98
N ALA A 74 6.57 -4.72 13.73
CA ALA A 74 6.92 -3.89 12.58
C ALA A 74 5.81 -2.88 12.29
N VAL A 75 4.54 -3.30 12.31
CA VAL A 75 3.40 -2.38 12.15
C VAL A 75 3.31 -1.41 13.32
N ARG A 76 3.47 -1.87 14.57
CA ARG A 76 3.47 -0.99 15.75
C ARG A 76 4.54 0.09 15.67
N LEU A 77 5.76 -0.29 15.27
CA LEU A 77 6.85 0.66 15.01
C LEU A 77 6.47 1.63 13.89
N TYR A 78 5.89 1.16 12.78
CA TYR A 78 5.48 2.03 11.68
C TYR A 78 4.40 3.05 12.08
N THR A 79 3.50 2.67 12.97
CA THR A 79 2.38 3.51 13.44
C THR A 79 2.75 4.43 14.62
N SER A 80 4.01 4.46 15.06
CA SER A 80 4.50 5.44 16.03
C SER A 80 5.17 6.61 15.30
N ASP A 81 5.18 7.81 15.89
CA ASP A 81 5.77 8.98 15.22
C ASP A 81 7.27 8.78 14.93
N ALA A 82 8.03 8.34 15.94
CA ALA A 82 9.46 8.12 15.83
C ALA A 82 9.79 6.92 14.93
N GLY A 83 9.02 5.83 15.05
CA GLY A 83 9.20 4.63 14.25
C GLY A 83 8.81 4.82 12.79
N TYR A 84 7.75 5.59 12.50
CA TYR A 84 7.41 6.04 11.14
C TYR A 84 8.59 6.76 10.49
N GLN A 85 9.17 7.76 11.15
CA GLN A 85 10.32 8.49 10.62
C GLN A 85 11.52 7.57 10.39
N ARG A 86 11.76 6.61 11.30
CA ARG A 86 12.84 5.63 11.15
C ARG A 86 12.61 4.69 9.97
N ILE A 87 11.43 4.11 9.83
CA ILE A 87 11.11 3.21 8.72
C ILE A 87 11.09 3.97 7.39
N PHE A 88 10.45 5.13 7.35
CA PHE A 88 10.36 5.98 6.16
C PHE A 88 11.74 6.43 5.68
N SER A 89 12.63 6.87 6.58
CA SER A 89 14.00 7.25 6.21
C SER A 89 14.82 6.06 5.71
N THR A 90 14.68 4.89 6.34
CA THR A 90 15.32 3.63 5.93
C THR A 90 14.92 3.24 4.51
N ILE A 91 13.61 3.19 4.24
CA ILE A 91 13.05 2.82 2.93
C ILE A 91 13.41 3.86 1.86
N ASN A 92 13.23 5.16 2.13
CA ASN A 92 13.52 6.19 1.14
C ASN A 92 15.00 6.29 0.82
N ARG A 93 15.90 6.14 1.79
CA ARG A 93 17.33 6.21 1.54
C ARG A 93 17.80 5.04 0.67
N ALA A 94 17.25 3.85 0.89
CA ALA A 94 17.53 2.70 0.03
C ALA A 94 17.02 2.94 -1.41
N PHE A 95 15.81 3.48 -1.58
CA PHE A 95 15.18 3.62 -2.90
C PHE A 95 15.53 4.92 -3.67
N ARG A 96 16.05 5.96 -3.02
CA ARG A 96 16.40 7.26 -3.65
C ARG A 96 17.88 7.42 -3.98
N THR A 97 18.74 6.42 -3.71
CA THR A 97 20.14 6.48 -4.16
C THR A 97 20.19 6.45 -5.69
N VAL A 98 21.06 7.29 -6.29
CA VAL A 98 21.19 7.54 -7.75
C VAL A 98 21.38 6.25 -8.57
N SER A 99 21.72 5.15 -7.90
CA SER A 99 21.63 3.80 -8.41
C SER A 99 21.01 2.90 -7.35
N LEU A 100 19.82 2.33 -7.61
CA LEU A 100 19.20 1.28 -6.78
C LEU A 100 20.13 0.06 -6.57
N THR A 101 21.16 -0.08 -7.41
CA THR A 101 22.19 -1.13 -7.33
C THR A 101 23.48 -0.71 -6.62
N GLY A 102 23.60 0.56 -6.22
CA GLY A 102 24.81 1.09 -5.60
C GLY A 102 25.08 0.58 -4.17
N ASP A 103 24.03 0.14 -3.46
CA ASP A 103 24.14 -0.52 -2.15
C ASP A 103 23.15 -1.71 -2.08
N PRO A 104 23.58 -2.92 -2.47
CA PRO A 104 22.74 -4.11 -2.41
C PRO A 104 22.23 -4.45 -1.01
N VAL A 105 23.01 -4.11 0.03
CA VAL A 105 22.62 -4.35 1.43
C VAL A 105 21.48 -3.41 1.83
N ALA A 106 21.56 -2.13 1.44
CA ALA A 106 20.47 -1.17 1.65
C ALA A 106 19.18 -1.62 0.96
N LEU A 107 19.27 -2.06 -0.30
CA LEU A 107 18.12 -2.57 -1.05
C LEU A 107 17.50 -3.80 -0.37
N ARG A 108 18.33 -4.77 0.03
CA ARG A 108 17.87 -5.99 0.71
C ARG A 108 17.27 -5.66 2.08
N SER A 109 17.87 -4.77 2.85
CA SER A 109 17.35 -4.33 4.15
C SER A 109 15.98 -3.66 4.02
N ALA A 110 15.82 -2.76 3.04
CA ALA A 110 14.53 -2.11 2.79
C ALA A 110 13.47 -3.10 2.28
N ALA A 111 13.84 -4.02 1.38
CA ALA A 111 12.95 -5.08 0.92
C ALA A 111 12.53 -6.00 2.09
N PHE A 112 13.47 -6.39 2.95
CA PHE A 112 13.19 -7.22 4.12
C PHE A 112 12.26 -6.51 5.10
N LEU A 113 12.48 -5.23 5.38
CA LEU A 113 11.58 -4.43 6.23
C LEU A 113 10.16 -4.34 5.66
N VAL A 114 10.01 -4.21 4.33
CA VAL A 114 8.70 -4.27 3.66
C VAL A 114 8.05 -5.66 3.79
N GLU A 115 8.84 -6.74 3.73
CA GLU A 115 8.34 -8.10 3.98
C GLU A 115 7.89 -8.29 5.43
N LEU A 116 8.62 -7.78 6.42
CA LEU A 116 8.22 -7.84 7.83
C LEU A 116 6.87 -7.13 8.06
N LEU A 117 6.70 -5.94 7.49
CA LEU A 117 5.42 -5.21 7.54
C LEU A 117 4.31 -5.97 6.82
N SER A 118 4.63 -6.60 5.68
CA SER A 118 3.68 -7.38 4.89
C SER A 118 3.18 -8.61 5.68
N ILE A 119 4.07 -9.31 6.38
CA ILE A 119 3.73 -10.45 7.24
C ILE A 119 2.85 -10.00 8.41
N ASP A 120 3.19 -8.90 9.09
CA ASP A 120 2.38 -8.38 10.19
C ASP A 120 0.95 -8.05 9.71
N LEU A 121 0.81 -7.36 8.58
CA LEU A 121 -0.50 -7.04 8.01
C LEU A 121 -1.29 -8.29 7.64
N PHE A 122 -0.63 -9.27 6.98
CA PHE A 122 -1.25 -10.54 6.63
C PHE A 122 -1.72 -11.31 7.87
N ASN A 123 -0.87 -11.44 8.88
CA ASN A 123 -1.19 -12.17 10.11
C ASN A 123 -2.29 -11.46 10.89
N TYR A 124 -2.29 -10.12 10.92
CA TYR A 124 -3.31 -9.33 11.59
C TYR A 124 -4.69 -9.55 10.95
N ARG A 125 -4.81 -9.42 9.61
CA ARG A 125 -6.08 -9.71 8.93
C ARG A 125 -6.51 -11.17 9.05
N HIS A 126 -5.56 -12.10 9.10
CA HIS A 126 -5.85 -13.52 9.21
C HIS A 126 -6.48 -13.87 10.56
N THR A 127 -6.04 -13.21 11.63
CA THR A 127 -6.51 -13.44 13.00
C THR A 127 -7.69 -12.53 13.39
N HIS A 128 -7.84 -11.37 12.75
CA HIS A 128 -8.87 -10.37 13.07
C HIS A 128 -9.85 -10.20 11.89
N ARG A 129 -10.98 -10.89 11.94
CA ARG A 129 -12.03 -10.83 10.90
C ARG A 129 -12.49 -9.41 10.55
N ALA A 130 -12.49 -8.49 11.53
CA ALA A 130 -12.87 -7.09 11.30
C ALA A 130 -11.86 -6.29 10.46
N ALA A 131 -10.63 -6.79 10.34
CA ALA A 131 -9.58 -6.22 9.50
C ALA A 131 -9.40 -6.98 8.17
N ASP A 132 -10.11 -8.10 7.99
CA ASP A 132 -10.10 -8.87 6.76
C ASP A 132 -10.95 -8.21 5.67
N ASP A 133 -10.44 -8.25 4.43
CA ASP A 133 -11.04 -7.65 3.24
C ASP A 133 -11.71 -6.29 3.49
N PHE A 134 -10.97 -5.34 4.05
CA PHE A 134 -11.52 -4.00 4.28
C PHE A 134 -11.97 -3.36 2.96
N GLN A 135 -13.21 -2.87 2.97
CA GLN A 135 -13.83 -2.10 1.90
C GLN A 135 -14.49 -0.85 2.48
N GLY A 136 -14.50 0.22 1.70
CA GLY A 136 -15.08 1.52 2.06
C GLY A 136 -14.12 2.68 1.82
N THR A 137 -14.55 3.88 2.19
CA THR A 137 -13.77 5.10 1.94
C THR A 137 -12.76 5.37 3.06
N VAL A 138 -11.53 5.69 2.66
CA VAL A 138 -10.48 6.20 3.55
C VAL A 138 -9.98 7.55 3.07
N TYR A 139 -9.39 8.30 3.99
CA TYR A 139 -8.96 9.66 3.77
C TYR A 139 -7.50 9.83 4.16
N ARG A 140 -6.68 10.34 3.25
CA ARG A 140 -5.28 10.69 3.54
C ARG A 140 -5.11 12.19 3.44
N GLY A 141 -4.86 12.82 4.57
CA GLY A 141 -4.51 14.22 4.66
C GLY A 141 -3.02 14.44 4.43
N MET A 142 -2.67 15.47 3.67
CA MET A 142 -1.29 15.87 3.46
C MET A 142 -1.18 17.36 3.16
N ALA A 143 0.05 17.87 3.13
CA ALA A 143 0.36 19.22 2.66
C ALA A 143 1.40 19.12 1.54
N VAL A 144 1.14 19.77 0.42
CA VAL A 144 1.87 19.62 -0.84
C VAL A 144 2.28 20.98 -1.41
N THR A 145 3.27 21.03 -2.30
CA THR A 145 3.62 22.27 -3.00
C THR A 145 2.55 22.65 -4.04
N ALA A 146 2.60 23.90 -4.51
CA ALA A 146 1.78 24.33 -5.64
C ALA A 146 2.06 23.50 -6.92
N GLU A 147 3.32 23.15 -7.17
CA GLU A 147 3.71 22.30 -8.30
C GLU A 147 3.06 20.90 -8.22
N GLU A 148 3.00 20.31 -7.03
CA GLU A 148 2.34 19.02 -6.80
C GLU A 148 0.82 19.14 -7.02
N VAL A 149 0.18 20.22 -6.57
CA VAL A 149 -1.25 20.50 -6.84
C VAL A 149 -1.52 20.60 -8.33
N GLU A 150 -0.68 21.32 -9.07
CA GLU A 150 -0.81 21.43 -10.53
C GLU A 150 -0.60 20.09 -11.22
N ALA A 151 0.37 19.28 -10.77
CA ALA A 151 0.62 17.94 -11.31
C ALA A 151 -0.61 17.03 -11.12
N PHE A 152 -1.23 17.03 -9.93
CA PHE A 152 -2.47 16.28 -9.70
C PHE A 152 -3.65 16.82 -10.50
N THR A 153 -3.75 18.13 -10.65
CA THR A 153 -4.81 18.77 -11.45
C THR A 153 -4.68 18.35 -12.92
N ARG A 154 -3.47 18.38 -13.48
CA ARG A 154 -3.20 17.92 -14.85
C ARG A 154 -3.49 16.43 -15.02
N ALA A 155 -3.08 15.60 -14.05
CA ALA A 155 -3.39 14.17 -14.09
C ALA A 155 -4.90 13.95 -14.10
N ALA A 156 -5.64 14.54 -13.15
CA ALA A 156 -7.08 14.38 -13.00
C ALA A 156 -7.90 14.88 -14.21
N ALA A 157 -7.44 15.93 -14.89
CA ALA A 157 -8.08 16.46 -16.10
C ALA A 157 -7.61 15.78 -17.41
N GLY A 158 -6.51 15.02 -17.35
CA GLY A 158 -5.91 14.36 -18.50
C GLY A 158 -6.66 13.10 -18.95
N PRO A 159 -6.14 12.37 -19.95
CA PRO A 159 -6.70 11.09 -20.39
C PRO A 159 -6.77 10.06 -19.26
N VAL A 160 -7.80 9.22 -19.26
CA VAL A 160 -8.05 8.17 -18.25
C VAL A 160 -6.83 7.25 -18.05
N GLU A 161 -6.09 6.96 -19.11
CA GLU A 161 -4.92 6.08 -19.09
C GLU A 161 -3.74 6.69 -18.32
N GLN A 162 -3.69 8.02 -18.22
CA GLN A 162 -2.65 8.77 -17.52
C GLN A 162 -3.00 9.04 -16.04
N ARG A 163 -4.24 8.73 -15.63
CA ARG A 163 -4.75 8.92 -14.26
C ARG A 163 -4.39 7.78 -13.31
N TYR A 164 -3.67 6.77 -13.77
CA TYR A 164 -3.24 5.65 -12.95
C TYR A 164 -1.94 5.99 -12.18
N LEU A 165 -2.02 6.02 -10.85
CA LEU A 165 -0.89 6.27 -9.97
C LEU A 165 -0.52 5.01 -9.19
N SER A 166 0.73 4.58 -9.31
CA SER A 166 1.26 3.44 -8.57
C SER A 166 2.31 3.92 -7.58
N VAL A 167 2.19 3.50 -6.31
CA VAL A 167 3.21 3.74 -5.29
C VAL A 167 3.71 2.38 -4.78
N PRO A 168 4.49 1.65 -5.59
CA PRO A 168 4.88 0.28 -5.27
C PRO A 168 5.73 0.23 -4.00
N LEU A 169 5.50 -0.78 -3.16
CA LEU A 169 6.26 -1.05 -1.93
C LEU A 169 6.20 0.04 -0.85
N ALA A 170 5.50 1.14 -1.09
CA ALA A 170 5.23 2.12 -0.05
C ALA A 170 4.17 1.60 0.92
N MET A 171 4.33 1.99 2.18
CA MET A 171 3.24 1.97 3.13
C MET A 171 2.66 3.38 3.20
N MET A 172 1.34 3.51 3.05
CA MET A 172 0.63 4.77 3.10
C MET A 172 -0.43 4.71 4.20
N SER A 173 -0.23 5.49 5.27
CA SER A 173 -1.27 5.70 6.28
C SER A 173 -2.44 6.53 5.72
N ALA A 174 -3.66 6.11 6.03
CA ALA A 174 -4.93 6.79 5.77
C ALA A 174 -5.88 6.59 6.97
N SER A 175 -6.91 7.41 7.08
CA SER A 175 -7.90 7.37 8.17
C SER A 175 -9.29 7.07 7.64
N ARG A 176 -10.07 6.27 8.37
CA ARG A 176 -11.52 6.14 8.11
C ARG A 176 -12.31 7.41 8.48
N SER A 177 -11.68 8.37 9.16
CA SER A 177 -12.30 9.64 9.55
C SER A 177 -11.83 10.78 8.65
N ARG A 178 -12.75 11.29 7.82
CA ARG A 178 -12.53 12.48 7.01
C ARG A 178 -12.08 13.68 7.85
N GLU A 179 -12.68 13.85 9.01
CA GLU A 179 -12.39 14.94 9.94
C GLU A 179 -10.93 14.88 10.40
N LYS A 180 -10.45 13.71 10.84
CA LYS A 180 -9.08 13.52 11.30
C LYS A 180 -8.06 13.77 10.19
N ALA A 181 -8.29 13.20 9.00
CA ALA A 181 -7.43 13.45 7.84
C ALA A 181 -7.41 14.92 7.41
N THR A 182 -8.56 15.60 7.44
CA THR A 182 -8.66 17.04 7.14
C THR A 182 -7.89 17.88 8.16
N ALA A 183 -8.04 17.56 9.45
CA ALA A 183 -7.31 18.22 10.52
C ALA A 183 -5.80 18.05 10.35
N PHE A 184 -5.34 16.83 10.06
CA PHE A 184 -3.93 16.52 9.79
C PHE A 184 -3.38 17.33 8.60
N ALA A 185 -4.10 17.37 7.47
CA ALA A 185 -3.69 18.14 6.29
C ALA A 185 -3.53 19.63 6.60
N ARG A 186 -4.49 20.23 7.31
CA ARG A 186 -4.46 21.65 7.68
C ARG A 186 -3.36 21.96 8.67
N GLU A 187 -3.20 21.14 9.70
CA GLU A 187 -2.14 21.30 10.69
C GLU A 187 -0.76 21.18 10.05
N THR A 188 -0.57 20.22 9.15
CA THR A 188 0.68 20.08 8.38
C THR A 188 0.94 21.31 7.51
N ALA A 189 -0.07 21.82 6.78
CA ALA A 189 0.08 23.03 5.97
C ALA A 189 0.38 24.28 6.80
N ARG A 190 -0.14 24.40 8.03
CA ARG A 190 0.20 25.51 8.94
C ARG A 190 1.66 25.49 9.38
N ARG A 191 2.25 24.30 9.54
CA ARG A 191 3.67 24.13 9.91
C ARG A 191 4.63 24.45 8.76
N PHE A 192 4.15 24.37 7.51
CA PHE A 192 4.94 24.61 6.30
C PHE A 192 4.20 25.62 5.41
N PRO A 193 4.44 26.94 5.59
CA PRO A 193 3.65 28.00 4.94
C PRO A 193 3.64 28.00 3.41
N ASP A 194 4.60 27.31 2.77
CA ASP A 194 4.68 27.09 1.32
C ASP A 194 3.80 25.93 0.82
N ARG A 195 3.08 25.25 1.73
CA ARG A 195 2.30 24.04 1.43
C ARG A 195 0.81 24.29 1.47
N ILE A 196 0.12 23.63 0.54
CA ILE A 196 -1.32 23.68 0.34
C ILE A 196 -1.92 22.39 0.92
N PRO A 197 -2.99 22.47 1.74
CA PRO A 197 -3.62 21.27 2.26
C PRO A 197 -4.32 20.49 1.15
N LEU A 198 -4.07 19.18 1.10
CA LEU A 198 -4.62 18.24 0.13
C LEU A 198 -5.21 17.04 0.86
N LEU A 199 -6.39 16.62 0.43
CA LEU A 199 -7.08 15.44 0.94
C LEU A 199 -7.29 14.43 -0.19
N TRP A 200 -6.78 13.22 -0.01
CA TRP A 200 -7.18 12.09 -0.83
C TRP A 200 -8.43 11.46 -0.21
N SER A 201 -9.50 11.33 -0.99
CA SER A 201 -10.69 10.53 -0.69
C SER A 201 -10.62 9.28 -1.56
N ILE A 202 -10.29 8.15 -0.93
CA ILE A 202 -9.96 6.91 -1.61
C ILE A 202 -11.07 5.90 -1.33
N ASP A 203 -11.77 5.47 -2.37
CA ASP A 203 -12.69 4.35 -2.29
C ASP A 203 -11.91 3.03 -2.41
N VAL A 204 -11.98 2.20 -1.37
CA VAL A 204 -11.31 0.90 -1.31
C VAL A 204 -12.33 -0.19 -1.57
N ALA A 205 -12.13 -0.98 -2.61
CA ALA A 205 -13.03 -2.08 -2.96
C ALA A 205 -12.29 -3.43 -2.99
N GLY A 206 -12.94 -4.50 -2.53
CA GLY A 206 -12.44 -5.87 -2.68
C GLY A 206 -12.72 -6.40 -4.09
N LEU A 207 -12.12 -7.54 -4.46
CA LEU A 207 -12.54 -8.24 -5.68
C LEU A 207 -13.90 -8.93 -5.45
N PRO A 208 -14.87 -8.79 -6.37
CA PRO A 208 -16.15 -9.49 -6.29
C PRO A 208 -15.97 -11.01 -6.18
N PRO A 209 -16.79 -11.71 -5.37
CA PRO A 209 -16.68 -13.16 -5.18
C PRO A 209 -16.68 -13.95 -6.49
N ASP A 210 -17.46 -13.55 -7.48
CA ASP A 210 -17.56 -14.25 -8.77
C ASP A 210 -16.26 -14.16 -9.58
N LEU A 211 -15.64 -12.97 -9.63
CA LEU A 211 -14.36 -12.77 -10.33
C LEU A 211 -13.22 -13.49 -9.60
N LEU A 212 -13.22 -13.43 -8.28
CA LEU A 212 -12.26 -14.15 -7.45
C LEU A 212 -12.44 -15.67 -7.57
N GLY A 213 -13.69 -16.14 -7.63
CA GLY A 213 -14.05 -17.54 -7.82
C GLY A 213 -13.58 -18.07 -9.18
N ALA A 214 -13.79 -17.30 -10.25
CA ALA A 214 -13.30 -17.66 -11.58
C ALA A 214 -11.76 -17.74 -11.61
N TYR A 215 -11.07 -16.76 -11.02
CA TYR A 215 -9.61 -16.79 -10.92
C TYR A 215 -9.10 -18.00 -10.12
N ARG A 216 -9.71 -18.29 -8.96
CA ARG A 216 -9.32 -19.43 -8.10
C ARG A 216 -9.63 -20.78 -8.76
N SER A 217 -10.67 -20.85 -9.58
CA SER A 217 -10.99 -22.07 -10.34
C SER A 217 -9.91 -22.36 -11.39
N ALA A 218 -9.41 -21.32 -12.07
CA ALA A 218 -8.32 -21.42 -13.04
C ALA A 218 -6.94 -21.68 -12.39
N PHE A 219 -6.69 -21.12 -11.20
CA PHE A 219 -5.40 -21.23 -10.50
C PHE A 219 -5.59 -21.52 -9.00
N PRO A 220 -5.98 -22.75 -8.61
CA PRO A 220 -6.32 -23.09 -7.23
C PRO A 220 -5.14 -23.00 -6.26
N ALA A 221 -3.91 -23.16 -6.75
CA ALA A 221 -2.70 -23.01 -5.95
C ALA A 221 -2.29 -21.54 -5.72
N SER A 222 -2.91 -20.59 -6.43
CA SER A 222 -2.56 -19.17 -6.31
C SER A 222 -3.28 -18.51 -5.13
N MET A 223 -2.51 -17.80 -4.32
CA MET A 223 -3.02 -17.01 -3.21
C MET A 223 -3.38 -15.59 -3.66
N VAL A 224 -4.60 -15.15 -3.33
CA VAL A 224 -5.03 -13.75 -3.41
C VAL A 224 -5.31 -13.27 -2.01
N THR A 225 -4.70 -12.15 -1.63
CA THR A 225 -4.84 -11.58 -0.29
C THR A 225 -5.44 -10.17 -0.38
N SER A 226 -6.11 -9.76 0.69
CA SER A 226 -6.68 -8.43 0.89
C SER A 226 -5.83 -7.60 1.88
N MET A 227 -4.51 -7.68 1.75
CA MET A 227 -3.56 -6.95 2.60
C MET A 227 -3.18 -5.57 2.05
N CYS A 228 -3.80 -5.12 0.95
CA CYS A 228 -3.52 -3.82 0.34
C CYS A 228 -4.14 -2.66 1.13
N ALA A 229 -5.17 -2.93 1.93
CA ALA A 229 -5.75 -2.00 2.89
C ALA A 229 -6.16 -2.78 4.14
N VAL A 230 -5.52 -2.48 5.27
CA VAL A 230 -5.78 -3.17 6.55
C VAL A 230 -6.04 -2.13 7.63
N PRO A 231 -7.20 -2.13 8.30
CA PRO A 231 -7.44 -1.34 9.49
C PRO A 231 -6.45 -1.77 10.58
N VAL A 232 -5.65 -0.83 11.08
CA VAL A 232 -4.59 -1.10 12.07
C VAL A 232 -4.77 -0.26 13.33
N ASP A 233 -5.96 0.33 13.54
CA ASP A 233 -6.26 1.10 14.75
C ASP A 233 -6.11 0.28 16.04
N GLY A 234 -6.26 -1.04 16.00
CA GLY A 234 -5.98 -1.92 17.13
C GLY A 234 -4.49 -2.15 17.42
N LEU A 235 -3.60 -1.73 16.51
CA LEU A 235 -2.15 -1.84 16.65
C LEU A 235 -1.47 -0.48 16.84
N SER A 236 -2.11 0.59 16.34
CA SER A 236 -1.58 1.95 16.34
C SER A 236 -1.59 2.57 17.74
N ALA A 237 -0.54 3.33 18.06
CA ALA A 237 -0.51 4.18 19.25
C ALA A 237 -1.60 5.27 19.21
N TYR A 238 -2.09 5.58 18.01
CA TYR A 238 -3.11 6.59 17.74
C TYR A 238 -4.43 5.95 17.29
N ALA A 239 -4.94 4.96 18.03
CA ALA A 239 -6.17 4.23 17.70
C ALA A 239 -7.37 5.14 17.36
N TYR A 240 -7.47 6.32 17.99
CA TYR A 240 -8.53 7.31 17.72
C TYR A 240 -8.50 7.89 16.29
N GLU A 241 -7.41 7.72 15.55
CA GLU A 241 -7.28 8.14 14.15
C GLU A 241 -7.95 7.16 13.19
N LYS A 242 -8.37 5.98 13.66
CA LYS A 242 -9.04 4.95 12.84
C LYS A 242 -8.22 4.60 11.59
N GLU A 243 -6.93 4.39 11.80
CA GLU A 243 -5.93 4.19 10.76
C GLU A 243 -6.21 2.93 9.92
N VAL A 244 -6.04 3.06 8.62
CA VAL A 244 -5.98 1.98 7.63
C VAL A 244 -4.66 2.11 6.91
N LEU A 245 -3.82 1.08 7.00
CA LEU A 245 -2.54 1.05 6.32
C LEU A 245 -2.73 0.54 4.89
N LEU A 246 -2.34 1.36 3.92
CA LEU A 246 -2.41 1.02 2.50
C LEU A 246 -1.05 0.53 2.02
N ARG A 247 -0.98 -0.74 1.63
CA ARG A 247 0.26 -1.41 1.22
C ARG A 247 0.40 -1.39 -0.29
N GLY A 248 1.50 -0.81 -0.78
CA GLY A 248 1.86 -0.72 -2.19
C GLY A 248 0.71 -0.27 -3.09
N PRO A 249 0.01 0.83 -2.75
CA PRO A 249 -1.28 1.12 -3.36
C PRO A 249 -1.18 1.52 -4.82
N PHE A 250 -2.24 1.15 -5.55
CA PHE A 250 -2.48 1.54 -6.93
C PHE A 250 -3.81 2.29 -6.98
N PHE A 251 -3.77 3.53 -7.44
CA PHE A 251 -4.92 4.40 -7.52
C PHE A 251 -5.30 4.67 -8.97
N GLN A 252 -6.60 4.66 -9.26
CA GLN A 252 -7.13 5.37 -10.40
C GLN A 252 -7.67 6.71 -9.90
N ILE A 253 -7.08 7.82 -10.35
CA ILE A 253 -7.59 9.16 -10.06
C ILE A 253 -8.86 9.37 -10.88
N LEU A 254 -9.94 9.73 -10.19
CA LEU A 254 -11.26 9.93 -10.78
C LEU A 254 -11.51 11.41 -11.06
N GLY A 255 -11.00 12.28 -10.18
CA GLY A 255 -11.12 13.71 -10.32
C GLY A 255 -10.42 14.47 -9.20
N MET A 256 -10.35 15.77 -9.35
CA MET A 256 -9.85 16.68 -8.33
C MET A 256 -10.77 17.88 -8.24
N THR A 257 -11.18 18.23 -7.02
CA THR A 257 -12.06 19.37 -6.77
C THR A 257 -11.43 20.30 -5.72
N PRO A 258 -11.64 21.62 -5.82
CA PRO A 258 -11.39 22.51 -4.70
C PRO A 258 -12.39 22.16 -3.59
N GLY A 259 -11.88 21.78 -2.43
CA GLY A 259 -12.64 21.67 -1.19
C GLY A 259 -13.15 23.04 -0.75
N GLY A 260 -14.34 23.04 -0.12
CA GLY A 260 -15.03 24.26 0.31
C GLY A 260 -14.19 25.23 1.16
N ALA A 261 -14.69 26.47 1.24
CA ALA A 261 -13.98 27.67 1.69
C ALA A 261 -13.07 27.52 2.91
N ALA A 262 -11.96 28.25 2.87
CA ALA A 262 -10.91 28.32 3.88
C ALA A 262 -11.47 28.49 5.30
N GLY A 263 -11.27 27.47 6.14
CA GLY A 263 -11.19 27.71 7.58
C GLY A 263 -9.98 28.61 7.83
N THR A 264 -10.15 29.59 8.70
CA THR A 264 -9.16 30.65 9.00
C THR A 264 -7.71 30.14 9.01
N GLY A 265 -6.90 30.66 8.07
CA GLY A 265 -5.43 30.59 8.10
C GLY A 265 -4.73 29.56 7.20
N SER A 266 -5.43 28.58 6.63
CA SER A 266 -4.86 27.67 5.62
C SER A 266 -5.66 27.83 4.32
N GLY A 267 -5.01 28.05 3.18
CA GLY A 267 -5.65 28.27 1.88
C GLY A 267 -6.68 27.20 1.47
N PRO A 268 -7.32 27.33 0.30
CA PRO A 268 -8.33 26.37 -0.15
C PRO A 268 -7.74 24.95 -0.13
N MET A 269 -8.49 24.01 0.44
CA MET A 269 -8.10 22.60 0.42
C MET A 269 -8.42 22.04 -0.96
N HIS A 270 -7.59 21.13 -1.47
CA HIS A 270 -7.95 20.34 -2.65
C HIS A 270 -8.33 18.91 -2.25
N ILE A 271 -9.26 18.30 -2.98
CA ILE A 271 -9.71 16.93 -2.76
C ILE A 271 -9.45 16.12 -4.02
N ILE A 272 -8.64 15.08 -3.92
CA ILE A 272 -8.47 14.06 -4.97
C ILE A 272 -9.43 12.91 -4.66
N GLU A 273 -10.28 12.58 -5.63
CA GLU A 273 -11.14 11.41 -5.58
C GLU A 273 -10.44 10.28 -6.34
N ALA A 274 -10.27 9.13 -5.70
CA ALA A 274 -9.58 7.98 -6.27
C ALA A 274 -10.22 6.66 -5.86
N VAL A 275 -9.98 5.61 -6.65
CA VAL A 275 -10.34 4.23 -6.30
C VAL A 275 -9.09 3.35 -6.24
N MET A 276 -9.06 2.41 -5.30
CA MET A 276 -8.06 1.35 -5.22
C MET A 276 -8.72 0.00 -4.93
N LEU A 277 -8.08 -1.08 -5.36
CA LEU A 277 -8.55 -2.44 -5.05
C LEU A 277 -7.75 -3.05 -3.90
N ASN A 278 -8.45 -3.59 -2.90
CA ASN A 278 -7.89 -4.35 -1.80
C ASN A 278 -7.64 -5.81 -2.20
N SER A 279 -6.83 -6.01 -3.23
CA SER A 279 -6.52 -7.36 -3.73
C SER A 279 -5.13 -7.39 -4.32
N ASN A 280 -4.33 -8.38 -3.91
CA ASN A 280 -3.03 -8.66 -4.51
C ASN A 280 -2.75 -10.17 -4.56
N ARG A 281 -1.73 -10.55 -5.35
CA ARG A 281 -1.15 -11.91 -5.37
C ARG A 281 0.10 -12.03 -4.49
N ASP A 282 0.32 -11.08 -3.59
CA ASP A 282 1.56 -11.04 -2.84
C ASP A 282 1.48 -11.97 -1.64
N HIS A 283 2.27 -13.02 -1.69
CA HIS A 283 2.36 -14.07 -0.69
C HIS A 283 3.70 -14.79 -0.86
N VAL A 284 4.23 -15.39 0.22
CA VAL A 284 5.51 -16.12 0.17
C VAL A 284 5.52 -17.25 -0.88
N THR A 285 4.34 -17.80 -1.18
CA THR A 285 4.16 -18.89 -2.14
C THR A 285 4.17 -18.46 -3.60
N THR A 286 4.03 -17.16 -3.85
CA THR A 286 3.98 -16.63 -5.20
C THR A 286 5.40 -16.50 -5.72
N ILE A 287 5.88 -17.54 -6.42
CA ILE A 287 7.15 -17.47 -7.16
C ILE A 287 7.00 -16.42 -8.25
N ALA A 288 7.86 -15.40 -8.24
CA ALA A 288 7.87 -14.39 -9.28
C ALA A 288 8.77 -14.74 -10.47
N SER A 289 8.52 -15.90 -11.07
CA SER A 289 9.25 -16.38 -12.24
C SER A 289 8.80 -15.70 -13.54
N ASP A 290 7.56 -15.16 -13.62
CA ASP A 290 7.00 -14.57 -14.84
C ASP A 290 7.02 -15.55 -16.04
N GLU A 291 7.00 -16.86 -15.78
CA GLU A 291 7.05 -17.93 -16.77
C GLU A 291 5.92 -18.93 -16.60
N GLY A 292 5.60 -19.66 -17.67
CA GLY A 292 4.62 -20.75 -17.67
C GLY A 292 3.29 -20.39 -17.01
N GLU A 293 2.95 -21.15 -15.97
CA GLU A 293 1.70 -21.00 -15.22
C GLU A 293 1.63 -19.69 -14.42
N ASP A 294 2.72 -19.22 -13.81
CA ASP A 294 2.74 -17.95 -13.07
C ASP A 294 2.44 -16.77 -14.00
N ARG A 295 2.97 -16.78 -15.23
CA ARG A 295 2.63 -15.75 -16.23
C ARG A 295 1.14 -15.74 -16.57
N ARG A 296 0.53 -16.91 -16.78
CA ARG A 296 -0.91 -17.02 -17.08
C ARG A 296 -1.76 -16.57 -15.89
N SER A 297 -1.39 -17.00 -14.69
CA SER A 297 -2.02 -16.59 -13.43
C SER A 297 -1.96 -15.07 -13.24
N ARG A 298 -0.79 -14.45 -13.46
CA ARG A 298 -0.62 -12.99 -13.45
C ARG A 298 -1.51 -12.29 -14.46
N ALA A 299 -1.55 -12.80 -15.69
CA ALA A 299 -2.36 -12.23 -16.75
C ALA A 299 -3.84 -12.24 -16.36
N LEU A 300 -4.37 -13.40 -15.93
CA LEU A 300 -5.77 -13.52 -15.53
C LEU A 300 -6.09 -12.64 -14.31
N PHE A 301 -5.23 -12.64 -13.30
CA PHE A 301 -5.42 -11.78 -12.11
C PHE A 301 -5.44 -10.30 -12.47
N ARG A 302 -4.50 -9.86 -13.31
CA ARG A 302 -4.47 -8.48 -13.79
C ARG A 302 -5.77 -8.15 -14.52
N THR A 303 -6.24 -9.04 -15.40
CA THR A 303 -7.49 -8.82 -16.14
C THR A 303 -8.69 -8.70 -15.20
N VAL A 304 -8.86 -9.58 -14.20
CA VAL A 304 -10.00 -9.45 -13.26
C VAL A 304 -9.93 -8.15 -12.43
N VAL A 305 -8.72 -7.73 -12.04
CA VAL A 305 -8.48 -6.46 -11.32
C VAL A 305 -8.80 -5.25 -12.19
N THR A 306 -8.34 -5.22 -13.45
CA THR A 306 -8.62 -4.10 -14.36
C THR A 306 -10.09 -4.02 -14.73
N MET A 307 -10.72 -5.18 -14.96
CA MET A 307 -12.14 -5.27 -15.30
C MET A 307 -13.02 -4.76 -14.16
N HIS A 308 -12.76 -5.17 -12.92
CA HIS A 308 -13.53 -4.68 -11.78
C HIS A 308 -13.32 -3.18 -11.55
N ARG A 309 -12.07 -2.71 -11.59
CA ARG A 309 -11.75 -1.29 -11.45
C ARG A 309 -12.42 -0.44 -12.53
N ALA A 310 -12.38 -0.87 -13.79
CA ALA A 310 -13.05 -0.17 -14.90
C ALA A 310 -14.56 -0.07 -14.66
N GLY A 311 -15.19 -1.11 -14.10
CA GLY A 311 -16.59 -1.07 -13.67
C GLY A 311 -16.87 0.00 -12.62
N LEU A 312 -16.08 0.05 -11.54
CA LEU A 312 -16.22 1.07 -10.49
C LEU A 312 -16.05 2.49 -11.05
N CYS A 313 -15.05 2.69 -11.91
CA CYS A 313 -14.80 3.98 -12.54
C CYS A 313 -15.89 4.39 -13.53
N LEU A 314 -16.46 3.43 -14.26
CA LEU A 314 -17.61 3.66 -15.16
C LEU A 314 -18.83 4.14 -14.38
N ASP A 315 -19.14 3.48 -13.26
CA ASP A 315 -20.27 3.85 -12.41
C ASP A 315 -20.06 5.26 -11.81
N TYR A 316 -18.84 5.55 -11.35
CA TYR A 316 -18.47 6.89 -10.92
C TYR A 316 -18.66 7.94 -12.03
N ALA A 317 -18.13 7.69 -13.23
CA ALA A 317 -18.22 8.62 -14.36
C ALA A 317 -19.68 8.91 -14.75
N ARG A 318 -20.53 7.87 -14.79
CA ARG A 318 -21.97 8.00 -15.06
C ARG A 318 -22.69 8.83 -14.02
N THR A 319 -22.46 8.57 -12.74
CA THR A 319 -23.11 9.32 -11.65
C THR A 319 -22.72 10.80 -11.61
N ARG A 320 -21.59 11.16 -12.23
CA ARG A 320 -21.08 12.54 -12.32
C ARG A 320 -21.30 13.20 -13.69
N GLY A 321 -21.94 12.51 -14.65
CA GLY A 321 -22.16 13.04 -16.00
C GLY A 321 -20.86 13.22 -16.82
N LEU A 322 -19.85 12.39 -16.57
CA LEU A 322 -18.57 12.41 -17.27
C LEU A 322 -18.60 11.44 -18.46
N ASP A 323 -19.41 11.74 -19.47
CA ASP A 323 -19.71 10.81 -20.57
C ASP A 323 -18.46 10.34 -21.33
N ALA A 324 -17.51 11.24 -21.58
CA ALA A 324 -16.26 10.89 -22.26
C ALA A 324 -15.43 9.86 -21.48
N ASP A 325 -15.32 10.02 -20.16
CA ASP A 325 -14.62 9.06 -19.30
C ASP A 325 -15.40 7.74 -19.23
N ALA A 326 -16.74 7.81 -19.13
CA ALA A 326 -17.60 6.63 -19.10
C ALA A 326 -17.45 5.77 -20.38
N ASP A 327 -17.31 6.40 -21.55
CA ASP A 327 -17.10 5.68 -22.81
C ASP A 327 -15.71 4.99 -22.85
N VAL A 328 -14.66 5.63 -22.33
CA VAL A 328 -13.33 5.02 -22.23
C VAL A 328 -13.34 3.81 -21.28
N TYR A 329 -13.94 3.95 -20.09
CA TYR A 329 -14.04 2.83 -19.14
C TYR A 329 -14.92 1.70 -19.66
N ARG A 330 -15.98 2.00 -20.43
CA ARG A 330 -16.81 0.96 -21.09
C ARG A 330 -16.00 0.21 -22.14
N ALA A 331 -15.30 0.92 -23.02
CA ALA A 331 -14.45 0.29 -24.02
C ALA A 331 -13.33 -0.55 -23.38
N GLN A 332 -12.79 -0.12 -22.24
CA GLN A 332 -11.84 -0.91 -21.46
C GLN A 332 -12.49 -2.17 -20.89
N LEU A 333 -13.69 -2.06 -20.31
CA LEU A 333 -14.42 -3.19 -19.75
C LEU A 333 -14.72 -4.26 -20.81
N ASP A 334 -15.10 -3.85 -22.02
CA ASP A 334 -15.38 -4.76 -23.14
C ASP A 334 -14.10 -5.50 -23.58
N ARG A 335 -12.96 -4.79 -23.67
CA ARG A 335 -11.66 -5.41 -23.97
C ARG A 335 -11.23 -6.39 -22.88
N ASP A 336 -11.34 -5.99 -21.62
CA ASP A 336 -10.95 -6.81 -20.48
C ASP A 336 -11.85 -8.04 -20.34
N ARG A 337 -13.13 -7.95 -20.71
CA ARG A 337 -14.05 -9.09 -20.77
C ARG A 337 -13.63 -10.10 -21.83
N ALA A 338 -13.36 -9.64 -23.06
CA ALA A 338 -12.90 -10.53 -24.13
C ALA A 338 -11.57 -11.21 -23.77
N GLU A 339 -10.65 -10.48 -23.13
CA GLU A 339 -9.39 -11.04 -22.63
C GLU A 339 -9.61 -12.04 -21.49
N PHE A 340 -10.54 -11.76 -20.59
CA PHE A 340 -10.91 -12.68 -19.50
C PHE A 340 -11.43 -14.00 -20.06
N ASP A 341 -12.37 -13.96 -21.01
CA ASP A 341 -12.95 -15.18 -21.61
C ASP A 341 -11.86 -16.00 -22.33
N ARG A 342 -10.94 -15.33 -23.03
CA ARG A 342 -9.80 -15.97 -23.70
C ARG A 342 -8.85 -16.64 -22.72
N LEU A 343 -8.50 -15.97 -21.62
CA LEU A 343 -7.58 -16.49 -20.61
C LEU A 343 -8.23 -17.59 -19.76
N ALA A 344 -9.51 -17.45 -19.42
CA ALA A 344 -10.26 -18.43 -18.65
C ALA A 344 -10.50 -19.72 -19.43
N ALA A 345 -10.72 -19.65 -20.75
CA ALA A 345 -10.86 -20.84 -21.59
C ALA A 345 -9.53 -21.59 -21.81
N ALA A 346 -8.39 -20.94 -21.56
CA ALA A 346 -7.04 -21.50 -21.73
C ALA A 346 -6.41 -21.99 -20.41
N ALA A 347 -7.10 -21.81 -19.28
CA ALA A 347 -6.71 -22.30 -17.98
C ALA A 347 -7.41 -23.64 -17.72
#